data_AF-A0A8C2JM57-F1
#
_entry.id   AF-A0A8C2JM57-F1
#
_cell.length_a   1.000
_cell.length_b   1.000
_cell.length_c   1.000
_cell.angle_alpha   90.00
_cell.angle_beta   90.00
_cell.angle_gamma   90.00
#
_symmetry.space_group_name_H-M   'P 1'
#
loop_
_entity.id
_entity.type
_entity.pdbx_description
1 polymer ?
#
loop_
_entity_poly.entity_id
_entity_poly.type
_entity_poly.pdbx_seq_one_letter_code
_entity_poly.pdbx_strand_id
1 'polypeptide(L)' 'MSLDTSEFQSKFGVVKPSLDSSELVFHCQVGRRGAVATEKARGLGFKNARNYAGGYREWSEKGGK' A
#
# COMPACT_ATOMS: atom_id res chain seq x y z
N MET A 1 -3.65 17.76 -3.85
CA MET A 1 -2.32 17.84 -4.47
C MET A 1 -1.84 16.41 -4.74
N SER A 2 -1.60 16.06 -6.00
CA SER A 2 -1.01 14.78 -6.42
C SER A 2 0.43 15.03 -6.84
N LEU A 3 1.38 14.27 -6.31
CA LEU A 3 2.77 14.34 -6.76
C LEU A 3 2.88 13.75 -8.16
N ASP A 4 3.69 14.38 -9.02
CA ASP A 4 4.10 13.75 -10.27
C ASP A 4 5.06 12.57 -10.02
N THR A 5 5.43 11.85 -11.06
CA THR A 5 6.24 10.63 -10.93
C THR A 5 7.64 10.89 -10.39
N SER A 6 8.28 11.99 -10.82
CA SER A 6 9.63 12.38 -10.39
C SER A 6 9.63 12.83 -8.93
N GLU A 7 8.67 13.68 -8.56
CA GLU A 7 8.50 14.13 -7.17
C GLU A 7 8.20 12.98 -6.21
N PHE A 8 7.34 12.04 -6.63
CA PHE A 8 7.00 10.87 -5.83
C PHE A 8 8.23 9.99 -5.59
N GLN A 9 9.02 9.72 -6.64
CA GLN A 9 10.24 8.92 -6.53
C GLN A 9 11.29 9.62 -5.66
N SER A 10 11.48 10.93 -5.82
CA SER A 10 12.41 11.70 -4.99
C SER A 10 12.00 11.65 -3.51
N LYS A 11 10.71 11.74 -3.21
CA LYS A 11 10.20 11.77 -1.83
C LYS A 11 10.15 10.41 -1.14
N PHE A 12 9.76 9.36 -1.86
CA PHE A 12 9.51 8.02 -1.27
C PHE A 12 10.55 6.97 -1.65
N GLY A 13 11.50 7.29 -2.54
CA GLY A 13 12.56 6.38 -2.97
C GLY A 13 12.11 5.22 -3.85
N VAL A 14 10.82 5.19 -4.24
CA VAL A 14 10.24 4.14 -5.09
C VAL A 14 9.48 4.77 -6.25
N VAL A 15 9.45 4.07 -7.38
CA VAL A 15 8.67 4.50 -8.54
C VAL A 15 7.19 4.52 -8.18
N LYS A 16 6.48 5.59 -8.57
CA LYS A 16 5.04 5.69 -8.36
C LYS A 16 4.33 4.53 -9.08
N PRO A 17 3.54 3.70 -8.38
CA PRO A 17 2.84 2.58 -9.01
C PRO A 17 1.86 3.04 -10.09
N SER A 18 1.72 2.25 -11.15
CA SER A 18 0.66 2.42 -12.14
C SER A 18 -0.70 2.00 -11.57
N LEU A 19 -1.80 2.47 -12.16
CA LEU A 19 -3.16 2.10 -11.74
C LEU A 19 -3.45 0.60 -11.86
N ASP A 20 -2.73 -0.09 -12.75
CA ASP A 20 -2.87 -1.52 -13.03
C ASP A 20 -1.87 -2.40 -12.24
N SER A 21 -1.00 -1.79 -11.43
CA SER A 21 0.06 -2.50 -10.69
C SER A 21 -0.51 -3.66 -9.85
N SER A 22 -0.08 -4.88 -10.14
CA SER A 22 -0.57 -6.11 -9.49
C SER A 22 -0.11 -6.29 -8.05
N GLU A 23 0.97 -5.60 -7.65
CA GLU A 23 1.68 -5.79 -6.38
C GLU A 23 1.51 -4.62 -5.41
N LEU A 24 0.31 -4.00 -5.39
CA LEU A 24 0.02 -2.91 -4.45
C LEU A 24 -0.67 -3.44 -3.19
N VAL A 25 0.14 -3.79 -2.17
CA VAL A 25 -0.35 -4.29 -0.88
C VAL A 25 -0.12 -3.27 0.23
N PHE A 26 -1.21 -2.86 0.89
CA PHE A 26 -1.17 -2.02 2.09
C PHE A 26 -1.22 -2.89 3.34
N HIS A 27 -0.49 -2.50 4.37
CA HIS A 27 -0.55 -3.12 5.68
C HIS A 27 -0.41 -2.05 6.78
N CYS A 28 -0.69 -2.43 8.02
CA CYS A 28 -0.36 -1.63 9.20
C CYS A 28 -0.07 -2.57 10.38
N GLN A 29 -0.20 -2.12 11.63
CA GLN A 29 0.01 -2.99 12.78
C GLN A 29 -0.99 -4.16 12.85
N VAL A 30 -2.29 -3.88 12.68
CA VAL A 30 -3.41 -4.81 12.90
C VAL A 30 -4.48 -4.74 11.78
N GLY A 31 -4.08 -4.37 10.57
CA GLY A 31 -4.97 -4.33 9.39
C GLY A 31 -5.89 -3.11 9.22
N ARG A 32 -6.34 -2.42 10.29
CA ARG A 32 -7.35 -1.33 10.17
C ARG A 32 -6.92 -0.17 9.26
N ARG A 33 -5.71 0.37 9.43
CA ARG A 33 -5.21 1.48 8.58
C ARG A 33 -4.92 1.03 7.15
N GLY A 34 -4.45 -0.20 6.98
CA GLY A 34 -4.24 -0.81 5.66
C GLY A 34 -5.54 -0.92 4.86
N ALA A 35 -6.65 -1.26 5.52
CA ALA A 35 -7.97 -1.29 4.89
C ALA A 35 -8.40 0.10 4.38
N VAL A 36 -8.28 1.13 5.22
CA VAL A 36 -8.62 2.52 4.84
C VAL A 36 -7.74 3.01 3.68
N ALA A 37 -6.43 2.72 3.71
CA ALA A 37 -5.53 3.07 2.61
C ALA A 37 -5.89 2.35 1.31
N THR A 38 -6.25 1.06 1.41
CA THR A 38 -6.67 0.24 0.26
C THR A 38 -7.94 0.79 -0.37
N GLU A 39 -8.94 1.16 0.43
CA GLU A 39 -10.18 1.75 -0.06
C GLU A 39 -9.93 3.08 -0.78
N LYS A 40 -9.09 3.95 -0.20
CA LYS A 40 -8.66 5.19 -0.85
C LYS A 40 -7.96 4.94 -2.17
N ALA A 41 -7.04 3.97 -2.23
CA ALA A 41 -6.34 3.62 -3.47
C ALA A 41 -7.31 3.12 -4.54
N ARG A 42 -8.28 2.27 -4.19
CA ARG A 42 -9.33 1.83 -5.11
C ARG A 42 -10.17 2.99 -5.63
N GLY A 43 -10.54 3.94 -4.75
CA GLY A 43 -11.24 5.16 -5.14
C GLY A 43 -10.44 6.06 -6.10
N LEU A 44 -9.11 5.96 -6.10
CA LEU A 44 -8.21 6.64 -7.04
C LEU A 44 -7.95 5.84 -8.34
N GLY A 45 -8.60 4.68 -8.51
CA GLY A 45 -8.50 3.85 -9.71
C GLY A 45 -7.46 2.74 -9.67
N PHE A 46 -6.79 2.50 -8.54
CA PHE A 46 -5.87 1.36 -8.40
C PHE A 46 -6.66 0.05 -8.32
N LYS A 47 -6.68 -0.70 -9.42
CA LYS A 47 -7.58 -1.87 -9.60
C LYS A 47 -7.21 -3.03 -8.68
N ASN A 48 -5.91 -3.22 -8.46
CA ASN A 48 -5.36 -4.40 -7.80
C ASN A 48 -4.89 -4.12 -6.36
N ALA A 49 -5.31 -2.99 -5.76
CA ALA A 49 -4.96 -2.67 -4.39
C ALA A 49 -5.54 -3.68 -3.38
N ARG A 50 -4.68 -4.21 -2.50
CA ARG A 50 -5.02 -5.21 -1.48
C ARG A 50 -4.59 -4.76 -0.09
N ASN A 51 -5.32 -5.21 0.93
CA ASN A 51 -4.94 -5.05 2.33
C ASN A 51 -4.45 -6.39 2.89
N TYR A 52 -3.29 -6.39 3.52
CA TYR A 52 -2.89 -7.50 4.38
C TYR A 52 -3.50 -7.32 5.78
N ALA A 53 -4.61 -8.01 6.02
CA ALA A 53 -5.45 -7.83 7.21
C ALA A 53 -4.74 -8.22 8.52
N GLY A 54 -3.89 -9.24 8.51
CA GLY A 54 -3.10 -9.65 9.68
C GLY A 54 -2.08 -8.59 10.13
N GLY A 55 -1.67 -7.71 9.19
CA GLY A 55 -0.72 -6.64 9.46
C GLY A 55 0.64 -7.15 9.95
N TYR A 56 1.45 -6.22 10.46
CA TYR A 56 2.77 -6.54 10.99
C TYR A 56 2.71 -7.53 12.15
N ARG A 57 1.64 -7.48 12.96
CA ARG A 57 1.47 -8.39 14.10
C ARG A 57 1.46 -9.85 13.65
N GLU A 58 0.57 -10.22 12.72
CA GLU A 58 0.49 -11.60 12.22
C GLU A 58 1.79 -12.02 11.52
N TRP A 59 2.40 -11.12 10.75
CA TRP A 59 3.66 -11.40 10.06
C TRP A 59 4.80 -11.70 11.03
N SER A 60 4.91 -10.91 12.10
CA SER A 60 5.93 -11.11 13.14
C SER A 60 5.67 -12.38 13.95
N GLU A 61 4.41 -12.69 14.29
CA GLU A 61 4.01 -13.93 14.97
C GLU A 61 4.34 -15.19 14.13
N LYS A 62 4.32 -15.06 12.79
CA LYS A 62 4.72 -16.13 11.84
C LYS A 62 6.22 -16.22 11.58
N GLY A 63 7.04 -15.49 12.34
CA GLY A 63 8.50 -15.53 12.25
C GLY A 63 9.12 -14.57 11.23
N GLY A 64 8.34 -13.63 10.69
CA GLY A 64 8.88 -12.49 9.95
C GLY A 64 9.73 -11.59 10.85
N LYS A 65 10.93 -11.22 10.38
CA LYS A 65 11.87 -10.32 11.07
C LYS A 65 12.41 -9.29 10.10
#